data_AF-A0A9E2PTT7-F1
#
_entry.id   AF-A0A9E2PTT7-F1
#
_cell.length_a   1.000
_cell.length_b   1.000
_cell.length_c   1.000
_cell.angle_alpha   90.00
_cell.angle_beta   90.00
_cell.angle_gamma   90.00
#
_symmetry.space_group_name_H-M   'P 1'
#
loop_
_entity.id
_entity.type
_entity.pdbx_description
1 polymer ?
#
loop_
_entity_poly.entity_id
_entity_poly.type
_entity_poly.pdbx_seq_one_letter_code
_entity_poly.pdbx_strand_id
1 'polypeptide(L)'
;MTDNPASQNSESESKGAFCDKDICTRTLQVMEKLAHIKDVHALLAEVLLQARRLTRADAGSIYLIENNVLNFSYIHNDTLFGASEVNRYLYASHTLAVDNHSLSGYVALTGKPLLIEDAYHLPPGMPFTFNNSFDRMSGYRTQSILAAPLVTSNGKTVGVIQIINPLNDDRQASAFTPGDLLLLKHFADNAAAAIERAMMTREIIMRMIKMCELRDPKETGLHANRVGAYAAEVYHQWSLKQGIVDDEIKRNKDSLRIAAMLHDLGKVAISDLILRKPDKLNSREFRIMQYHTIHGARLFRNQESDLDVLSAEIALNHHEKWDGTGYPGKIDDIYQDQPRLGQGKRGEEIPLAARIVALADICDALVSRRAYKDAWSETTTLSYIKDQSGKFFDPEVVDAFLAIYDVITAIRDKYPEEAVSPGRETSP
;
A
#
# COMPACT_ATOMS: atom_id res chain seq x y z
N MET A 1 41.86 -59.40 -12.71
CA MET A 1 42.33 -58.04 -13.02
C MET A 1 41.52 -57.52 -14.18
N THR A 2 40.59 -56.60 -13.90
CA THR A 2 40.24 -55.38 -14.65
C THR A 2 38.88 -54.90 -14.11
N ASP A 3 38.93 -54.10 -13.05
CA ASP A 3 37.77 -53.32 -12.57
C ASP A 3 37.64 -52.05 -13.42
N ASN A 4 36.39 -51.75 -13.79
CA ASN A 4 36.01 -50.59 -14.60
C ASN A 4 35.40 -49.51 -13.68
N PRO A 5 35.91 -48.26 -13.66
CA PRO A 5 35.37 -47.21 -12.81
C PRO A 5 34.34 -46.38 -13.60
N ALA A 6 33.06 -46.73 -13.49
CA ALA A 6 31.98 -45.98 -14.14
C ALA A 6 30.69 -45.96 -13.30
N SER A 7 30.77 -45.52 -12.04
CA SER A 7 29.59 -45.43 -11.16
C SER A 7 29.57 -44.28 -10.15
N GLN A 8 30.31 -43.18 -10.39
CA GLN A 8 30.29 -42.02 -9.47
C GLN A 8 29.74 -40.70 -10.08
N ASN A 9 29.30 -40.68 -11.35
CA ASN A 9 28.80 -39.46 -11.99
C ASN A 9 27.27 -39.32 -12.06
N SER A 10 26.46 -40.31 -11.65
CA SER A 10 24.99 -40.25 -11.79
C SER A 10 24.21 -39.75 -10.57
N GLU A 11 24.85 -39.65 -9.39
CA GLU A 11 24.19 -39.17 -8.16
C GLU A 11 24.28 -37.65 -7.96
N SER A 12 25.24 -36.97 -8.59
CA SER A 12 25.35 -35.51 -8.53
C SER A 12 24.38 -34.81 -9.50
N GLU A 13 24.11 -35.39 -10.67
CA GLU A 13 23.16 -34.85 -11.65
C GLU A 13 21.69 -34.98 -11.20
N SER A 14 21.33 -36.02 -10.44
CA SER A 14 19.94 -36.24 -10.00
C SER A 14 19.52 -35.32 -8.84
N LYS A 15 20.44 -34.90 -7.97
CA LYS A 15 20.19 -33.90 -6.91
C LYS A 15 20.04 -32.47 -7.46
N GLY A 16 20.79 -32.12 -8.51
CA GLY A 16 20.66 -30.83 -9.20
C GLY A 16 19.29 -30.66 -9.87
N ALA A 17 18.84 -31.68 -10.60
CA ALA A 17 17.54 -31.66 -11.29
C ALA A 17 16.32 -31.65 -10.34
N PHE A 18 16.46 -32.22 -9.13
CA PHE A 18 15.41 -32.19 -8.10
C PHE A 18 15.32 -30.81 -7.41
N CYS A 19 16.47 -30.18 -7.15
CA CYS A 19 16.55 -28.83 -6.58
C CYS A 19 15.96 -27.78 -7.53
N ASP A 20 16.25 -27.89 -8.83
CA ASP A 20 15.77 -26.95 -9.85
C ASP A 20 14.24 -27.01 -10.07
N LYS A 21 13.63 -28.20 -9.94
CA LYS A 21 12.17 -28.36 -10.01
C LYS A 21 11.46 -27.71 -8.83
N ASP A 22 12.03 -27.82 -7.63
CA ASP A 22 11.48 -27.18 -6.43
C ASP A 22 11.61 -25.66 -6.48
N ILE A 23 12.72 -25.13 -6.99
CA ILE A 23 12.90 -23.69 -7.21
C ILE A 23 11.92 -23.17 -8.27
N CYS A 24 11.74 -23.88 -9.39
CA CYS A 24 10.76 -23.51 -10.41
C CYS A 24 9.32 -23.51 -9.85
N THR A 25 8.95 -24.56 -9.12
CA THR A 25 7.60 -24.67 -8.53
C THR A 25 7.35 -23.57 -7.50
N ARG A 26 8.32 -23.29 -6.63
CA ARG A 26 8.25 -22.19 -5.67
C ARG A 26 8.16 -20.83 -6.36
N THR A 27 8.92 -20.62 -7.43
CA THR A 27 8.88 -19.39 -8.21
C THR A 27 7.51 -19.18 -8.85
N LEU A 28 6.91 -20.23 -9.43
CA LEU A 28 5.57 -20.17 -10.00
C LEU A 28 4.48 -19.89 -8.96
N GLN A 29 4.52 -20.55 -7.80
CA GLN A 29 3.58 -20.29 -6.70
C GLN A 29 3.69 -18.86 -6.18
N VAL A 30 4.91 -18.33 -6.09
CA VAL A 30 5.13 -16.93 -5.72
C VAL A 30 4.54 -15.99 -6.77
N MET A 31 4.76 -16.25 -8.06
CA MET A 31 4.20 -15.43 -9.14
C MET A 31 2.67 -15.37 -9.10
N GLU A 32 2.02 -16.51 -8.86
CA GLU A 32 0.56 -16.59 -8.68
C GLU A 32 0.12 -15.73 -7.49
N LYS A 33 0.80 -15.83 -6.34
CA LYS A 33 0.51 -15.01 -5.16
C LYS A 33 0.64 -13.50 -5.46
N LEU A 34 1.71 -13.09 -6.15
CA LEU A 34 1.92 -11.69 -6.52
C LEU A 34 0.83 -11.17 -7.47
N ALA A 35 0.24 -12.03 -8.31
CA ALA A 35 -0.79 -11.63 -9.25
C ALA A 35 -2.09 -11.17 -8.56
N HIS A 36 -2.37 -11.65 -7.35
CA HIS A 36 -3.59 -11.34 -6.59
C HIS A 36 -3.47 -10.08 -5.72
N ILE A 37 -2.28 -9.53 -5.53
CA ILE A 37 -2.07 -8.33 -4.69
C ILE A 37 -2.40 -7.07 -5.49
N LYS A 38 -3.34 -6.27 -4.97
CA LYS A 38 -3.86 -5.06 -5.64
C LYS A 38 -3.14 -3.79 -5.17
N ASP A 39 -2.78 -3.72 -3.90
CA ASP A 39 -2.09 -2.57 -3.31
C ASP A 39 -0.61 -2.58 -3.67
N VAL A 40 -0.12 -1.44 -4.19
CA VAL A 40 1.27 -1.31 -4.65
C VAL A 40 2.26 -1.51 -3.50
N HIS A 41 1.98 -0.99 -2.30
CA HIS A 41 2.91 -1.08 -1.17
C HIS A 41 3.01 -2.52 -0.66
N ALA A 42 1.89 -3.22 -0.53
CA ALA A 42 1.88 -4.62 -0.15
C ALA A 42 2.54 -5.51 -1.21
N LEU A 43 2.33 -5.22 -2.50
CA LEU A 43 2.98 -5.93 -3.59
C LEU A 43 4.51 -5.78 -3.52
N LEU A 44 5.01 -4.55 -3.34
CA LEU A 44 6.45 -4.30 -3.20
C LEU A 44 7.03 -5.03 -1.98
N ALA A 45 6.30 -5.07 -0.88
CA ALA A 45 6.69 -5.79 0.32
C ALA A 45 6.85 -7.29 0.07
N GLU A 46 5.86 -7.90 -0.59
CA GLU A 46 5.89 -9.33 -0.93
C GLU A 46 6.96 -9.64 -1.98
N VAL A 47 7.11 -8.80 -3.02
CA VAL A 47 8.17 -8.93 -4.03
C VAL A 47 9.54 -8.96 -3.36
N LEU A 48 9.81 -8.02 -2.45
CA LEU A 48 11.11 -7.96 -1.77
C LEU A 48 11.33 -9.17 -0.87
N LEU A 49 10.32 -9.56 -0.09
CA LEU A 49 10.39 -10.73 0.79
C LEU A 49 10.71 -12.00 0.00
N GLN A 50 10.04 -12.19 -1.14
CA GLN A 50 10.22 -13.39 -1.94
C GLN A 50 11.55 -13.38 -2.70
N ALA A 51 11.97 -12.23 -3.24
CA ALA A 51 13.31 -12.08 -3.81
C ALA A 51 14.39 -12.47 -2.79
N ARG A 52 14.30 -11.96 -1.56
CA ARG A 52 15.24 -12.30 -0.48
C ARG A 52 15.22 -13.78 -0.14
N ARG A 53 14.05 -14.41 -0.08
CA ARG A 53 13.92 -15.86 0.20
C ARG A 53 14.49 -16.73 -0.93
N LEU A 54 14.29 -16.32 -2.18
CA LEU A 54 14.81 -17.02 -3.36
C LEU A 54 16.34 -16.99 -3.40
N THR A 55 16.95 -15.86 -3.03
CA THR A 55 18.42 -15.69 -3.05
C THR A 55 19.07 -15.83 -1.66
N ARG A 56 18.32 -16.28 -0.64
CA ARG A 56 18.75 -16.40 0.77
C ARG A 56 19.40 -15.14 1.35
N ALA A 57 18.94 -13.96 0.94
CA ALA A 57 19.57 -12.70 1.30
C ALA A 57 19.11 -12.14 2.63
N ASP A 58 20.05 -11.56 3.37
CA ASP A 58 19.84 -10.90 4.66
C ASP A 58 19.11 -9.56 4.54
N ALA A 59 19.34 -8.83 3.45
CA ALA A 59 18.71 -7.54 3.25
C ALA A 59 18.34 -7.28 1.80
N GLY A 60 17.49 -6.28 1.60
CA GLY A 60 17.16 -5.81 0.27
C GLY A 60 16.35 -4.52 0.28
N SER A 61 16.20 -3.93 -0.89
CA SER A 61 15.46 -2.71 -1.12
C SER A 61 14.85 -2.71 -2.53
N ILE A 62 13.67 -2.10 -2.66
CA ILE A 62 13.08 -1.76 -3.96
C ILE A 62 13.01 -0.25 -4.09
N TYR A 63 13.50 0.23 -5.22
CA TYR A 63 13.45 1.61 -5.65
C TYR A 63 12.47 1.71 -6.80
N LEU A 64 11.55 2.67 -6.75
CA LEU A 64 10.70 3.01 -7.90
C LEU A 64 11.15 4.32 -8.52
N ILE A 65 11.05 4.41 -9.85
CA ILE A 65 11.43 5.61 -10.59
C ILE A 65 10.22 6.54 -10.68
N GLU A 66 10.35 7.73 -10.12
CA GLU A 66 9.37 8.81 -10.25
C GLU A 66 10.12 10.10 -10.56
N ASN A 67 9.67 10.90 -11.55
CA ASN A 67 10.32 12.17 -11.92
C ASN A 67 11.85 12.09 -12.13
N ASN A 68 12.33 10.97 -12.71
CA ASN A 68 13.75 10.69 -12.94
C ASN A 68 14.62 10.57 -11.67
N VAL A 69 13.99 10.31 -10.53
CA VAL A 69 14.67 9.93 -9.28
C VAL A 69 14.15 8.57 -8.80
N LEU A 70 15.02 7.83 -8.12
CA LEU A 70 14.72 6.59 -7.42
C LEU A 70 14.24 6.91 -6.01
N ASN A 71 12.97 6.62 -5.75
CA ASN A 71 12.36 6.74 -4.45
C ASN A 71 12.46 5.41 -3.71
N PHE A 72 12.98 5.45 -2.47
CA PHE A 72 13.04 4.28 -1.59
C PHE A 72 11.62 3.83 -1.26
N SER A 73 11.16 2.77 -1.92
CA SER A 73 9.76 2.36 -1.87
C SER A 73 9.54 1.27 -0.83
N TYR A 74 10.49 0.35 -0.66
CA TYR A 74 10.43 -0.66 0.39
C TYR A 74 11.83 -1.17 0.78
N ILE A 75 12.05 -1.43 2.08
CA ILE A 75 13.33 -1.89 2.64
C ILE A 75 13.06 -3.00 3.66
N HIS A 76 13.88 -4.05 3.66
CA HIS A 76 13.82 -5.11 4.65
C HIS A 76 15.23 -5.67 4.92
N ASN A 77 15.56 -5.95 6.18
CA ASN A 77 16.87 -6.45 6.65
C ASN A 77 16.66 -7.29 7.94
N ASP A 78 16.95 -8.59 7.89
CA ASP A 78 16.64 -9.47 9.03
C ASP A 78 17.61 -9.27 10.20
N THR A 79 18.86 -8.91 9.92
CA THR A 79 19.89 -8.66 10.93
C THR A 79 19.63 -7.38 11.75
N LEU A 80 19.05 -6.34 11.15
CA LEU A 80 18.83 -5.05 11.81
C LEU A 80 17.40 -4.81 12.32
N PHE A 81 16.38 -5.39 11.68
CA PHE A 81 14.97 -5.06 11.96
C PHE A 81 14.25 -6.06 12.86
N GLY A 82 14.98 -6.79 13.71
CA GLY A 82 14.40 -7.56 14.80
C GLY A 82 13.74 -6.65 15.86
N ALA A 83 12.46 -6.31 15.66
CA ALA A 83 11.53 -5.70 16.63
C ALA A 83 11.43 -4.16 16.78
N SER A 84 11.87 -3.31 15.83
CA SER A 84 11.39 -1.91 15.83
C SER A 84 11.13 -1.31 14.43
N GLU A 85 9.92 -0.77 14.24
CA GLU A 85 9.48 -0.08 13.00
C GLU A 85 10.19 1.26 12.76
N VAL A 86 10.94 1.75 13.75
CA VAL A 86 11.55 3.10 13.80
C VAL A 86 12.57 3.31 12.67
N ASN A 87 13.29 2.26 12.26
CA ASN A 87 14.31 2.38 11.21
C ASN A 87 13.74 2.40 9.77
N ARG A 88 12.46 2.05 9.55
CA ARG A 88 11.80 2.12 8.22
C ARG A 88 11.68 3.58 7.75
N TYR A 89 11.47 4.52 8.67
CA TYR A 89 11.24 5.94 8.37
C TYR A 89 12.51 6.74 8.11
N LEU A 90 13.68 6.28 8.58
CA LEU A 90 14.98 6.93 8.33
C LEU A 90 15.34 7.00 6.83
N TYR A 91 14.77 6.13 6.00
CA TYR A 91 15.05 6.02 4.57
C TYR A 91 13.92 6.47 3.66
N ALA A 92 12.69 6.58 4.17
CA ALA A 92 11.52 6.90 3.36
C ALA A 92 11.58 8.29 2.68
N SER A 93 12.47 9.18 3.13
CA SER A 93 12.65 10.53 2.59
C SER A 93 13.87 10.71 1.68
N HIS A 94 14.72 9.70 1.54
CA HIS A 94 15.91 9.81 0.69
C HIS A 94 15.54 9.48 -0.76
N THR A 95 16.21 10.15 -1.72
CA THR A 95 16.07 9.87 -3.15
C THR A 95 17.46 9.67 -3.75
N LEU A 96 17.55 8.87 -4.80
CA LEU A 96 18.77 8.72 -5.59
C LEU A 96 18.51 9.22 -7.01
N ALA A 97 19.46 9.92 -7.61
CA ALA A 97 19.34 10.28 -9.03
C ALA A 97 19.46 9.02 -9.92
N VAL A 98 18.73 9.00 -11.03
CA VAL A 98 18.91 8.01 -12.09
C VAL A 98 20.12 8.43 -12.93
N ASP A 99 21.31 8.14 -12.40
CA ASP A 99 22.59 8.50 -13.00
C ASP A 99 23.66 7.41 -12.74
N ASN A 100 24.89 7.67 -13.16
CA ASN A 100 25.99 6.71 -13.00
C ASN A 100 26.74 6.83 -11.66
N HIS A 101 26.28 7.63 -10.71
CA HIS A 101 27.02 7.89 -9.46
C HIS A 101 26.70 6.88 -8.36
N SER A 102 25.52 6.24 -8.42
CA SER A 102 25.10 5.20 -7.48
C SER A 102 24.89 3.85 -8.17
N LEU A 103 25.02 2.76 -7.40
CA LEU A 103 24.84 1.40 -7.91
C LEU A 103 23.41 1.20 -8.46
N SER A 104 22.39 1.60 -7.70
CA SER A 104 20.99 1.52 -8.12
C SER A 104 20.67 2.51 -9.25
N GLY A 105 21.24 3.71 -9.23
CA GLY A 105 21.11 4.69 -10.32
C GLY A 105 21.65 4.16 -11.64
N TYR A 106 22.82 3.52 -11.62
CA TYR A 106 23.44 2.93 -12.80
C TYR A 106 22.59 1.80 -13.38
N VAL A 107 22.04 0.93 -12.53
CA VAL A 107 21.13 -0.15 -12.97
C VAL A 107 19.86 0.43 -13.58
N ALA A 108 19.29 1.48 -12.96
CA ALA A 108 18.11 2.16 -13.47
C ALA A 108 18.36 2.81 -14.84
N LEU A 109 19.50 3.48 -15.00
CA LEU A 109 19.88 4.17 -16.23
C LEU A 109 20.20 3.21 -17.38
N THR A 110 20.95 2.14 -17.10
CA THR A 110 21.48 1.25 -18.13
C THR A 110 20.57 0.05 -18.43
N GLY A 111 19.65 -0.30 -17.53
CA GLY A 111 18.85 -1.52 -17.61
C GLY A 111 19.69 -2.80 -17.52
N LYS A 112 20.94 -2.71 -17.05
CA LYS A 112 21.85 -3.86 -16.89
C LYS A 112 21.94 -4.24 -15.42
N PRO A 113 21.77 -5.52 -15.05
CA PRO A 113 21.91 -5.94 -13.68
C PRO A 113 23.39 -5.92 -13.25
N LEU A 114 23.62 -5.83 -11.94
CA LEU A 114 24.93 -5.82 -11.32
C LEU A 114 25.07 -6.96 -10.31
N LEU A 115 26.22 -7.62 -10.34
CA LEU A 115 26.68 -8.59 -9.36
C LEU A 115 27.99 -8.08 -8.78
N ILE A 116 27.99 -7.73 -7.49
CA ILE A 116 29.14 -7.19 -6.77
C ILE A 116 29.47 -8.15 -5.62
N GLU A 117 30.69 -8.70 -5.64
CA GLU A 117 31.15 -9.65 -4.61
C GLU A 117 31.57 -8.95 -3.32
N ASP A 118 32.23 -7.79 -3.44
CA ASP A 118 32.64 -6.95 -2.31
C ASP A 118 32.33 -5.46 -2.60
N ALA A 119 31.35 -4.92 -1.87
CA ALA A 119 30.89 -3.54 -1.99
C ALA A 119 31.97 -2.51 -1.60
N TYR A 120 32.95 -2.88 -0.76
CA TYR A 120 34.06 -2.00 -0.38
C TYR A 120 35.24 -2.07 -1.36
N HIS A 121 35.26 -3.10 -2.23
CA HIS A 121 36.29 -3.30 -3.25
C HIS A 121 35.66 -3.49 -4.63
N LEU A 122 35.08 -2.41 -5.15
CA LEU A 122 34.48 -2.41 -6.48
C LEU A 122 35.54 -2.67 -7.58
N PRO A 123 35.16 -3.37 -8.67
CA PRO A 123 36.05 -3.56 -9.82
C PRO A 123 36.56 -2.21 -10.38
N PRO A 124 37.83 -2.12 -10.83
CA PRO A 124 38.36 -0.89 -11.41
C PRO A 124 37.56 -0.43 -12.65
N GLY A 125 37.32 0.87 -12.76
CA GLY A 125 36.66 1.48 -13.92
C GLY A 125 35.13 1.55 -13.85
N MET A 126 34.52 1.13 -12.74
CA MET A 126 33.10 1.37 -12.49
C MET A 126 32.82 2.88 -12.32
N PRO A 127 31.73 3.43 -12.89
CA PRO A 127 31.45 4.86 -12.84
C PRO A 127 30.81 5.33 -11.52
N PHE A 128 30.42 4.39 -10.66
CA PHE A 128 29.75 4.62 -9.37
C PHE A 128 30.65 4.26 -8.18
N THR A 129 30.28 4.77 -7.01
CA THR A 129 30.92 4.42 -5.73
C THR A 129 29.93 3.79 -4.76
N PHE A 130 30.40 2.92 -3.87
CA PHE A 130 29.58 2.40 -2.79
C PHE A 130 29.46 3.44 -1.65
N ASN A 131 28.22 3.82 -1.33
CA ASN A 131 27.94 4.70 -0.21
C ASN A 131 27.80 3.88 1.09
N ASN A 132 28.81 3.97 1.95
CA ASN A 132 28.85 3.25 3.22
C ASN A 132 28.30 4.04 4.42
N SER A 133 27.60 5.16 4.21
CA SER A 133 27.04 5.96 5.31
C SER A 133 26.09 5.13 6.18
N PHE A 134 25.27 4.28 5.56
CA PHE A 134 24.36 3.39 6.28
C PHE A 134 25.10 2.36 7.13
N ASP A 135 26.09 1.67 6.54
CA ASP A 135 26.91 0.70 7.25
C ASP A 135 27.55 1.34 8.50
N ARG A 136 28.05 2.57 8.37
CA ARG A 136 28.64 3.33 9.48
C ARG A 136 27.64 3.70 10.55
N MET A 137 26.42 4.09 10.17
CA MET A 137 25.38 4.51 11.11
C MET A 137 24.70 3.34 11.82
N SER A 138 24.50 2.22 11.12
CA SER A 138 23.75 1.06 11.61
C SER A 138 24.64 -0.02 12.24
N GLY A 139 25.95 0.02 11.98
CA GLY A 139 26.87 -1.08 12.33
C GLY A 139 26.72 -2.30 11.42
N TYR A 140 25.89 -2.22 10.37
CA TYR A 140 25.74 -3.25 9.36
C TYR A 140 26.94 -3.28 8.41
N ARG A 141 27.34 -4.47 7.93
CA ARG A 141 28.41 -4.60 6.94
C ARG A 141 27.85 -5.16 5.65
N THR A 142 27.75 -4.30 4.64
CA THR A 142 27.44 -4.71 3.27
C THR A 142 28.67 -5.36 2.65
N GLN A 143 28.55 -6.64 2.29
CA GLN A 143 29.61 -7.40 1.62
C GLN A 143 29.27 -7.58 0.15
N SER A 144 28.27 -8.38 -0.20
CA SER A 144 27.89 -8.61 -1.60
C SER A 144 26.55 -7.98 -1.94
N ILE A 145 26.43 -7.48 -3.18
CA ILE A 145 25.23 -6.80 -3.67
C ILE A 145 24.84 -7.42 -5.01
N LEU A 146 23.56 -7.76 -5.14
CA LEU A 146 22.92 -8.15 -6.38
C LEU A 146 21.82 -7.14 -6.69
N ALA A 147 21.89 -6.47 -7.84
CA ALA A 147 20.91 -5.49 -8.25
C ALA A 147 20.38 -5.79 -9.65
N ALA A 148 19.06 -5.77 -9.83
CA ALA A 148 18.42 -6.02 -11.10
C ALA A 148 17.39 -4.91 -11.40
N PRO A 149 17.26 -4.49 -12.67
CA PRO A 149 16.22 -3.55 -13.05
C PRO A 149 14.86 -4.24 -13.02
N LEU A 150 13.83 -3.49 -12.66
CA LEU A 150 12.43 -3.89 -12.84
C LEU A 150 11.99 -3.32 -14.18
N VAL A 151 11.99 -4.14 -15.23
CA VAL A 151 11.69 -3.73 -16.60
C VAL A 151 10.32 -4.27 -16.99
N THR A 152 9.46 -3.39 -17.47
CA THR A 152 8.10 -3.73 -17.91
C THR A 152 8.11 -4.39 -19.30
N SER A 153 6.95 -4.92 -19.69
CA SER A 153 6.76 -5.51 -21.03
C SER A 153 7.03 -4.55 -22.19
N ASN A 154 6.89 -3.25 -21.98
CA ASN A 154 7.18 -2.20 -22.96
C ASN A 154 8.66 -1.74 -22.95
N GLY A 155 9.53 -2.39 -22.17
CA GLY A 155 10.95 -2.07 -22.08
C GLY A 155 11.28 -0.87 -21.19
N LYS A 156 10.32 -0.32 -20.45
CA LYS A 156 10.54 0.78 -19.50
C LYS A 156 11.04 0.23 -18.17
N THR A 157 12.13 0.80 -17.66
CA THR A 157 12.54 0.56 -16.28
C THR A 157 11.58 1.32 -15.35
N VAL A 158 10.86 0.59 -14.49
CA VAL A 158 9.98 1.18 -13.47
C VAL A 158 10.65 1.28 -12.10
N GLY A 159 11.76 0.56 -11.92
CA GLY A 159 12.47 0.53 -10.65
C GLY A 159 13.71 -0.34 -10.68
N VAL A 160 14.28 -0.54 -9.50
CA VAL A 160 15.42 -1.42 -9.26
C VAL A 160 15.15 -2.23 -8.01
N ILE A 161 15.38 -3.53 -8.08
CA ILE A 161 15.44 -4.39 -6.91
C ILE A 161 16.91 -4.64 -6.57
N GLN A 162 17.26 -4.40 -5.30
CA GLN A 162 18.59 -4.63 -4.77
C GLN A 162 18.50 -5.59 -3.60
N ILE A 163 19.37 -6.58 -3.59
CA ILE A 163 19.42 -7.63 -2.60
C ILE A 163 20.88 -7.74 -2.11
N ILE A 164 21.06 -7.94 -0.80
CA ILE A 164 22.34 -7.76 -0.12
C ILE A 164 22.61 -8.97 0.77
N ASN A 165 23.87 -9.42 0.76
CA ASN A 165 24.43 -10.44 1.65
C ASN A 165 23.61 -11.75 1.67
N PRO A 166 23.83 -12.69 0.74
CA PRO A 166 23.30 -14.04 0.86
C PRO A 166 23.90 -14.70 2.10
N LEU A 167 23.03 -15.31 2.91
CA LEU A 167 23.41 -16.01 4.13
C LEU A 167 23.66 -17.50 3.85
N ASN A 168 24.79 -18.01 4.32
CA ASN A 168 25.04 -19.44 4.38
C ASN A 168 24.28 -20.10 5.56
N ASP A 169 24.40 -21.42 5.69
CA ASP A 169 23.68 -22.17 6.73
C ASP A 169 24.08 -21.75 8.16
N ASP A 170 25.29 -21.19 8.34
CA ASP A 170 25.80 -20.61 9.59
C ASP A 170 25.36 -19.15 9.81
N ARG A 171 24.48 -18.61 8.96
CA ARG A 171 24.00 -17.21 8.95
C ARG A 171 25.11 -16.17 8.79
N GLN A 172 26.18 -16.53 8.08
CA GLN A 172 27.25 -15.60 7.70
C GLN A 172 27.04 -15.12 6.27
N ALA A 173 27.40 -13.86 6.02
CA ALA A 173 27.35 -13.28 4.68
C ALA A 173 28.34 -13.99 3.74
N SER A 174 27.89 -14.23 2.51
CA SER A 174 28.63 -14.89 1.44
C SER A 174 28.54 -14.06 0.14
N ALA A 175 29.06 -14.60 -0.96
CA ALA A 175 28.96 -13.96 -2.28
C ALA A 175 27.78 -14.54 -3.08
N PHE A 176 27.07 -13.68 -3.80
CA PHE A 176 26.08 -14.12 -4.78
C PHE A 176 26.76 -14.81 -5.97
N THR A 177 26.07 -15.78 -6.55
CA THR A 177 26.53 -16.52 -7.73
C THR A 177 25.91 -15.96 -9.02
N PRO A 178 26.48 -16.26 -10.20
CA PRO A 178 25.82 -15.98 -11.48
C PRO A 178 24.43 -16.64 -11.62
N GLY A 179 24.19 -17.76 -10.92
CA GLY A 179 22.88 -18.40 -10.86
C GLY A 179 21.85 -17.56 -10.10
N ASP A 180 22.25 -16.95 -8.98
CA ASP A 180 21.39 -16.03 -8.21
C ASP A 180 21.00 -14.80 -9.04
N LEU A 181 21.94 -14.30 -9.85
CA LEU A 181 21.67 -13.21 -10.79
C LEU A 181 20.61 -13.59 -11.81
N LEU A 182 20.70 -14.79 -12.41
CA LEU A 182 19.72 -15.26 -13.38
C LEU A 182 18.34 -15.43 -12.73
N LEU A 183 18.29 -16.01 -11.53
CA LEU A 183 17.06 -16.19 -10.76
C LEU A 183 16.41 -14.85 -10.40
N LEU A 184 17.18 -13.92 -9.83
CA LEU A 184 16.67 -12.59 -9.47
C LEU A 184 16.18 -11.83 -10.71
N LYS A 185 16.91 -11.91 -11.83
CA LYS A 185 16.51 -11.24 -13.07
C LYS A 185 15.15 -11.75 -13.56
N HIS A 186 14.97 -13.07 -13.67
CA HIS A 186 13.69 -13.63 -14.11
C HIS A 186 12.55 -13.31 -13.15
N PHE A 187 12.83 -13.31 -11.84
CA PHE A 187 11.85 -12.88 -10.84
C PHE A 187 11.49 -11.40 -11.00
N ALA A 188 12.50 -10.53 -11.20
CA ALA A 188 12.34 -9.09 -11.37
C ALA A 188 11.50 -8.74 -12.61
N ASP A 189 11.72 -9.41 -13.74
CA ASP A 189 10.94 -9.18 -14.98
C ASP A 189 9.43 -9.45 -14.76
N ASN A 190 9.10 -10.52 -14.03
CA ASN A 190 7.70 -10.85 -13.73
C ASN A 190 7.11 -9.95 -12.63
N ALA A 191 7.89 -9.64 -11.61
CA ALA A 191 7.50 -8.69 -10.57
C ALA A 191 7.22 -7.30 -11.16
N ALA A 192 8.03 -6.86 -12.14
CA ALA A 192 7.84 -5.59 -12.82
C ALA A 192 6.48 -5.49 -13.52
N ALA A 193 6.01 -6.57 -14.16
CA ALA A 193 4.67 -6.62 -14.77
C ALA A 193 3.55 -6.51 -13.74
N ALA A 194 3.69 -7.15 -12.57
CA ALA A 194 2.73 -7.01 -11.47
C ALA A 194 2.73 -5.60 -10.88
N ILE A 195 3.93 -5.02 -10.67
CA ILE A 195 4.11 -3.66 -10.15
C ILE A 195 3.50 -2.65 -11.12
N GLU A 196 3.77 -2.76 -12.42
CA GLU A 196 3.20 -1.89 -13.45
C GLU A 196 1.66 -1.92 -13.43
N ARG A 197 1.07 -3.13 -13.37
CA ARG A 197 -0.39 -3.30 -13.25
C ARG A 197 -0.96 -2.65 -12.00
N ALA A 198 -0.34 -2.86 -10.85
CA ALA A 198 -0.79 -2.29 -9.58
C ALA A 198 -0.68 -0.75 -9.59
N MET A 199 0.43 -0.21 -10.11
CA MET A 199 0.63 1.24 -10.28
C MET A 199 -0.39 1.85 -11.24
N MET A 200 -0.65 1.21 -12.39
CA MET A 200 -1.64 1.68 -13.36
C MET A 200 -3.06 1.67 -12.77
N THR A 201 -3.42 0.60 -12.06
CA THR A 201 -4.71 0.50 -11.35
C THR A 201 -4.85 1.62 -10.32
N ARG A 202 -3.83 1.82 -9.48
CA ARG A 202 -3.82 2.90 -8.48
C ARG A 202 -3.96 4.27 -9.13
N GLU A 203 -3.27 4.51 -10.23
CA GLU A 203 -3.31 5.78 -10.95
C GLU A 203 -4.70 6.03 -11.57
N ILE A 204 -5.37 5.01 -12.10
CA ILE A 204 -6.77 5.11 -12.56
C ILE A 204 -7.70 5.49 -11.40
N ILE A 205 -7.55 4.84 -10.24
CA ILE A 205 -8.31 5.16 -9.02
C ILE A 205 -8.07 6.62 -8.59
N MET A 206 -6.82 7.06 -8.54
CA MET A 206 -6.48 8.44 -8.19
C MET A 206 -7.09 9.45 -9.16
N ARG A 207 -7.17 9.12 -10.45
CA ARG A 207 -7.85 9.97 -11.45
C ARG A 207 -9.35 10.04 -11.21
N MET A 208 -9.99 8.92 -10.84
CA MET A 208 -11.42 8.91 -10.48
C MET A 208 -11.68 9.79 -9.26
N ILE A 209 -10.85 9.66 -8.22
CA ILE A 209 -10.91 10.52 -7.04
C ILE A 209 -10.74 11.98 -7.46
N LYS A 210 -9.73 12.29 -8.29
CA LYS A 210 -9.49 13.64 -8.78
C LYS A 210 -10.70 14.22 -9.53
N MET A 211 -11.43 13.41 -10.29
CA MET A 211 -12.67 13.85 -10.93
C MET A 211 -13.75 14.26 -9.92
N CYS A 212 -13.85 13.55 -8.79
CA CYS A 212 -14.74 13.96 -7.68
C CYS A 212 -14.28 15.27 -7.04
N GLU A 213 -12.97 15.43 -6.79
CA GLU A 213 -12.40 16.67 -6.22
C GLU A 213 -12.69 17.91 -7.09
N LEU A 214 -12.71 17.74 -8.42
CA LEU A 214 -13.04 18.84 -9.35
C LEU A 214 -14.47 19.40 -9.12
N ARG A 215 -15.36 18.60 -8.53
CA ARG A 215 -16.74 19.00 -8.21
C ARG A 215 -16.92 19.37 -6.73
N ASP A 216 -16.27 18.65 -5.82
CA ASP A 216 -16.29 18.91 -4.39
C ASP A 216 -14.88 19.24 -3.87
N PRO A 217 -14.54 20.53 -3.67
CA PRO A 217 -13.25 20.93 -3.13
C PRO A 217 -12.97 20.43 -1.70
N LYS A 218 -13.97 19.90 -0.99
CA LYS A 218 -13.80 19.30 0.34
C LYS A 218 -13.24 17.88 0.25
N GLU A 219 -13.47 17.20 -0.86
CA GLU A 219 -12.84 15.93 -1.17
C GLU A 219 -11.49 16.21 -1.83
N THR A 220 -10.43 15.64 -1.27
CA THR A 220 -9.08 15.75 -1.83
C THR A 220 -8.45 14.36 -1.93
N GLY A 221 -7.52 14.18 -2.85
CA GLY A 221 -6.83 12.91 -3.02
C GLY A 221 -5.97 12.59 -1.80
N LEU A 222 -5.50 13.63 -1.10
CA LEU A 222 -4.82 13.48 0.19
C LEU A 222 -5.77 12.93 1.26
N HIS A 223 -6.98 13.50 1.38
CA HIS A 223 -8.02 12.97 2.27
C HIS A 223 -8.35 11.51 1.95
N ALA A 224 -8.60 11.17 0.69
CA ALA A 224 -8.88 9.80 0.28
C ALA A 224 -7.73 8.84 0.65
N ASN A 225 -6.47 9.22 0.38
CA ASN A 225 -5.29 8.43 0.77
C ASN A 225 -5.19 8.24 2.29
N ARG A 226 -5.47 9.28 3.10
CA ARG A 226 -5.47 9.20 4.57
C ARG A 226 -6.56 8.28 5.07
N VAL A 227 -7.80 8.44 4.61
CA VAL A 227 -8.94 7.57 4.99
C VAL A 227 -8.65 6.12 4.65
N GLY A 228 -8.14 5.84 3.45
CA GLY A 228 -7.75 4.49 3.06
C GLY A 228 -6.66 3.90 3.95
N ALA A 229 -5.62 4.68 4.24
CA ALA A 229 -4.53 4.25 5.10
C ALA A 229 -4.98 4.02 6.56
N TYR A 230 -5.77 4.92 7.14
CA TYR A 230 -6.35 4.75 8.47
C TYR A 230 -7.21 3.48 8.53
N ALA A 231 -8.12 3.30 7.57
CA ALA A 231 -9.01 2.13 7.54
C ALA A 231 -8.23 0.81 7.49
N ALA A 232 -7.16 0.76 6.69
CA ALA A 232 -6.30 -0.41 6.58
C ALA A 232 -5.58 -0.75 7.90
N GLU A 233 -5.02 0.24 8.60
CA GLU A 233 -4.32 0.00 9.87
C GLU A 233 -5.28 -0.32 11.01
N VAL A 234 -6.45 0.32 11.06
CA VAL A 234 -7.51 0.00 12.04
C VAL A 234 -8.00 -1.43 11.83
N TYR A 235 -8.23 -1.85 10.59
CA TYR A 235 -8.59 -3.24 10.27
C TYR A 235 -7.52 -4.22 10.71
N HIS A 236 -6.25 -3.93 10.39
CA HIS A 236 -5.13 -4.78 10.81
C HIS A 236 -5.14 -5.01 12.32
N GLN A 237 -5.25 -3.93 13.10
CA GLN A 237 -5.25 -4.04 14.55
C GLN A 237 -6.50 -4.72 15.10
N TRP A 238 -7.68 -4.46 14.52
CA TRP A 238 -8.90 -5.17 14.89
C TRP A 238 -8.74 -6.67 14.63
N SER A 239 -8.23 -7.06 13.46
CA SER A 239 -8.03 -8.46 13.09
C SER A 239 -7.05 -9.21 13.98
N LEU A 240 -5.97 -8.55 14.44
CA LEU A 240 -5.03 -9.12 15.40
C LEU A 240 -5.72 -9.44 16.74
N LYS A 241 -6.58 -8.55 17.23
CA LYS A 241 -7.36 -8.79 18.46
C LYS A 241 -8.34 -9.95 18.32
N GLN A 242 -8.84 -10.19 17.12
CA GLN A 242 -9.75 -11.31 16.82
C GLN A 242 -9.02 -12.64 16.55
N GLY A 243 -7.68 -12.64 16.54
CA GLY A 243 -6.89 -13.85 16.28
C GLY A 243 -6.96 -14.35 14.84
N ILE A 244 -7.24 -13.46 13.88
CA ILE A 244 -7.25 -13.78 12.45
C ILE A 244 -5.81 -14.06 11.97
N VAL A 245 -5.65 -14.99 11.03
CA VAL A 245 -4.34 -15.38 10.50
C VAL A 245 -3.74 -14.28 9.62
N ASP A 246 -2.45 -13.97 9.81
CA ASP A 246 -1.71 -12.88 9.14
C ASP A 246 -1.92 -12.79 7.62
N ASP A 247 -1.92 -13.91 6.91
CA ASP A 247 -2.07 -13.92 5.45
C ASP A 247 -3.47 -13.48 5.00
N GLU A 248 -4.50 -13.77 5.78
CA GLU A 248 -5.87 -13.28 5.53
C GLU A 248 -5.97 -11.79 5.84
N ILE A 249 -5.36 -11.34 6.94
CA ILE A 249 -5.32 -9.92 7.30
C ILE A 249 -4.71 -9.10 6.17
N LYS A 250 -3.56 -9.52 5.63
CA LYS A 250 -2.86 -8.81 4.56
C LYS A 250 -3.74 -8.64 3.32
N ARG A 251 -4.36 -9.73 2.83
CA ARG A 251 -5.20 -9.69 1.62
C ARG A 251 -6.40 -8.75 1.77
N ASN A 252 -7.07 -8.78 2.92
CA ASN A 252 -8.25 -7.97 3.17
C ASN A 252 -7.89 -6.51 3.44
N LYS A 253 -6.77 -6.26 4.14
CA LYS A 253 -6.23 -4.92 4.42
C LYS A 253 -5.98 -4.13 3.13
N ASP A 254 -5.41 -4.78 2.12
CA ASP A 254 -5.08 -4.15 0.84
C ASP A 254 -6.33 -3.74 0.07
N SER A 255 -7.32 -4.64 0.01
CA SER A 255 -8.60 -4.35 -0.65
C SER A 255 -9.37 -3.25 0.10
N LEU A 256 -9.37 -3.27 1.43
CA LEU A 256 -10.02 -2.25 2.26
C LEU A 256 -9.39 -0.88 2.06
N ARG A 257 -8.05 -0.78 1.98
CA ARG A 257 -7.36 0.49 1.73
C ARG A 257 -7.90 1.16 0.47
N ILE A 258 -7.96 0.40 -0.63
CA ILE A 258 -8.39 0.91 -1.92
C ILE A 258 -9.90 1.22 -1.89
N ALA A 259 -10.72 0.32 -1.38
CA ALA A 259 -12.17 0.48 -1.35
C ALA A 259 -12.60 1.69 -0.50
N ALA A 260 -11.92 1.94 0.62
CA ALA A 260 -12.14 3.10 1.47
C ALA A 260 -11.86 4.44 0.76
N MET A 261 -10.87 4.50 -0.15
CA MET A 261 -10.60 5.70 -0.94
C MET A 261 -11.77 6.06 -1.89
N LEU A 262 -12.64 5.10 -2.19
CA LEU A 262 -13.75 5.23 -3.14
C LEU A 262 -15.10 5.53 -2.47
N HIS A 263 -15.14 5.65 -1.13
CA HIS A 263 -16.39 5.74 -0.36
C HIS A 263 -17.32 6.85 -0.85
N ASP A 264 -16.75 7.97 -1.30
CA ASP A 264 -17.48 9.19 -1.68
C ASP A 264 -17.62 9.43 -3.18
N LEU A 265 -17.25 8.46 -4.04
CA LEU A 265 -17.37 8.61 -5.49
C LEU A 265 -18.80 9.00 -5.94
N GLY A 266 -19.82 8.56 -5.21
CA GLY A 266 -21.22 8.84 -5.53
C GLY A 266 -21.62 10.32 -5.45
N LYS A 267 -20.80 11.19 -4.84
CA LYS A 267 -21.03 12.65 -4.82
C LYS A 267 -21.09 13.24 -6.23
N VAL A 268 -20.51 12.57 -7.24
CA VAL A 268 -20.61 12.96 -8.65
C VAL A 268 -22.04 12.88 -9.22
N ALA A 269 -22.99 12.28 -8.51
CA ALA A 269 -24.40 12.29 -8.91
C ALA A 269 -25.21 13.41 -8.24
N ILE A 270 -24.64 14.10 -7.24
CA ILE A 270 -25.33 15.17 -6.50
C ILE A 270 -25.24 16.48 -7.27
N SER A 271 -26.33 17.26 -7.30
CA SER A 271 -26.36 18.58 -7.94
C SER A 271 -25.37 19.56 -7.31
N ASP A 272 -24.67 20.36 -8.13
CA ASP A 272 -23.75 21.41 -7.67
C ASP A 272 -24.42 22.42 -6.73
N LEU A 273 -25.72 22.69 -6.92
CA LEU A 273 -26.50 23.59 -6.06
C LEU A 273 -26.57 23.11 -4.61
N ILE A 274 -26.43 21.79 -4.38
CA ILE A 274 -26.42 21.18 -3.06
C ILE A 274 -24.98 20.93 -2.63
N LEU A 275 -24.17 20.31 -3.49
CA LEU A 275 -22.80 19.91 -3.18
C LEU A 275 -21.90 21.10 -2.82
N ARG A 276 -22.01 22.20 -3.57
CA ARG A 276 -21.17 23.40 -3.41
C ARG A 276 -21.84 24.50 -2.60
N LYS A 277 -22.97 24.21 -1.94
CA LYS A 277 -23.68 25.20 -1.13
C LYS A 277 -22.79 25.65 0.04
N PRO A 278 -22.57 26.98 0.23
CA PRO A 278 -21.74 27.48 1.32
C PRO A 278 -22.46 27.38 2.68
N ASP A 279 -23.79 27.51 2.67
CA ASP A 279 -24.63 27.41 3.86
C ASP A 279 -24.96 25.96 4.22
N LYS A 280 -25.47 25.76 5.45
CA LYS A 280 -26.01 24.47 5.89
C LYS A 280 -27.13 24.01 4.96
N LEU A 281 -27.11 22.72 4.62
CA LEU A 281 -28.19 22.08 3.87
C LEU A 281 -29.47 22.06 4.73
N ASN A 282 -30.61 22.39 4.12
CA ASN A 282 -31.91 22.15 4.74
C ASN A 282 -32.25 20.65 4.70
N SER A 283 -33.32 20.23 5.38
CA SER A 283 -33.67 18.80 5.48
C SER A 283 -33.92 18.13 4.13
N ARG A 284 -34.46 18.85 3.13
CA ARG A 284 -34.69 18.31 1.78
C ARG A 284 -33.38 18.16 1.01
N GLU A 285 -32.52 19.18 1.08
CA GLU A 285 -31.19 19.16 0.45
C GLU A 285 -30.31 18.08 1.07
N PHE A 286 -30.33 17.95 2.40
CA PHE A 286 -29.62 16.88 3.10
C PHE A 286 -30.15 15.50 2.70
N ARG A 287 -31.48 15.34 2.57
CA ARG A 287 -32.07 14.09 2.07
C ARG A 287 -31.59 13.74 0.66
N ILE A 288 -31.38 14.72 -0.21
CA ILE A 288 -30.79 14.49 -1.54
C ILE A 288 -29.30 14.13 -1.41
N MET A 289 -28.55 14.84 -0.56
CA MET A 289 -27.13 14.54 -0.32
C MET A 289 -26.93 13.08 0.11
N GLN A 290 -27.81 12.53 0.97
CA GLN A 290 -27.75 11.14 1.42
C GLN A 290 -27.75 10.11 0.28
N TYR A 291 -28.24 10.44 -0.93
CA TYR A 291 -28.25 9.52 -2.07
C TYR A 291 -26.87 9.27 -2.67
N HIS A 292 -25.83 10.03 -2.32
CA HIS A 292 -24.48 9.75 -2.81
C HIS A 292 -24.03 8.33 -2.42
N THR A 293 -24.47 7.80 -1.28
CA THR A 293 -24.14 6.43 -0.86
C THR A 293 -24.70 5.40 -1.84
N ILE A 294 -25.96 5.56 -2.25
CA ILE A 294 -26.62 4.71 -3.23
C ILE A 294 -25.98 4.88 -4.61
N HIS A 295 -25.72 6.12 -5.03
CA HIS A 295 -25.08 6.39 -6.32
C HIS A 295 -23.67 5.80 -6.39
N GLY A 296 -22.90 5.90 -5.31
CA GLY A 296 -21.58 5.29 -5.19
C GLY A 296 -21.65 3.77 -5.29
N ALA A 297 -22.55 3.13 -4.53
CA ALA A 297 -22.75 1.69 -4.58
C ALA A 297 -23.14 1.19 -5.98
N ARG A 298 -23.98 1.96 -6.71
CA ARG A 298 -24.40 1.64 -8.08
C ARG A 298 -23.27 1.65 -9.11
N LEU A 299 -22.17 2.35 -8.85
CA LEU A 299 -21.00 2.33 -9.75
C LEU A 299 -20.43 0.92 -9.89
N PHE A 300 -20.61 0.09 -8.86
CA PHE A 300 -20.11 -1.28 -8.78
C PHE A 300 -21.21 -2.31 -9.06
N ARG A 301 -22.17 -2.01 -9.95
CA ARG A 301 -23.30 -2.91 -10.26
C ARG A 301 -22.87 -4.28 -10.81
N ASN A 302 -21.88 -4.27 -11.69
CA ASN A 302 -21.33 -5.48 -12.31
C ASN A 302 -20.06 -5.85 -11.56
N GLN A 303 -20.23 -6.51 -10.41
CA GLN A 303 -19.12 -6.87 -9.53
C GLN A 303 -18.32 -8.00 -10.17
N GLU A 304 -17.07 -7.74 -10.55
CA GLU A 304 -16.17 -8.72 -11.18
C GLU A 304 -15.00 -9.09 -10.23
N SER A 305 -14.92 -8.43 -9.07
CA SER A 305 -13.86 -8.65 -8.10
C SER A 305 -14.28 -8.38 -6.66
N ASP A 306 -13.57 -8.97 -5.69
CA ASP A 306 -13.76 -8.68 -4.25
C ASP A 306 -13.62 -7.20 -3.91
N LEU A 307 -12.84 -6.45 -4.71
CA LEU A 307 -12.70 -5.01 -4.51
C LEU A 307 -13.99 -4.28 -4.89
N ASP A 308 -14.70 -4.72 -5.93
CA ASP A 308 -15.97 -4.11 -6.34
C ASP A 308 -17.05 -4.36 -5.29
N VAL A 309 -17.11 -5.59 -4.77
CA VAL A 309 -18.01 -5.96 -3.67
C VAL A 309 -17.78 -5.07 -2.46
N LEU A 310 -16.52 -4.99 -2.01
CA LEU A 310 -16.13 -4.20 -0.85
C LEU A 310 -16.36 -2.69 -1.05
N SER A 311 -16.07 -2.17 -2.25
CA SER A 311 -16.28 -0.76 -2.57
C SER A 311 -17.76 -0.40 -2.62
N ALA A 312 -18.61 -1.27 -3.18
CA ALA A 312 -20.06 -1.11 -3.17
C ALA A 312 -20.60 -1.08 -1.73
N GLU A 313 -20.11 -1.99 -0.90
CA GLU A 313 -20.50 -2.13 0.49
C GLU A 313 -20.13 -0.88 1.31
N ILE A 314 -18.89 -0.40 1.18
CA ILE A 314 -18.43 0.81 1.88
C ILE A 314 -19.19 2.04 1.39
N ALA A 315 -19.30 2.24 0.07
CA ALA A 315 -20.00 3.39 -0.50
C ALA A 315 -21.45 3.46 0.00
N LEU A 316 -22.13 2.32 0.07
CA LEU A 316 -23.50 2.27 0.56
C LEU A 316 -23.62 2.58 2.05
N ASN A 317 -22.65 2.18 2.88
CA ASN A 317 -22.86 2.05 4.33
C ASN A 317 -21.97 2.94 5.21
N HIS A 318 -21.00 3.67 4.66
CA HIS A 318 -20.03 4.44 5.47
C HIS A 318 -20.63 5.60 6.28
N HIS A 319 -21.91 5.93 6.07
CA HIS A 319 -22.68 6.88 6.88
C HIS A 319 -23.73 6.24 7.80
N GLU A 320 -23.74 4.90 7.88
CA GLU A 320 -24.46 4.21 8.94
C GLU A 320 -23.82 4.53 10.30
N LYS A 321 -24.64 4.52 11.34
CA LYS A 321 -24.20 4.76 12.72
C LYS A 321 -24.56 3.57 13.55
N TRP A 322 -23.65 3.18 14.45
CA TRP A 322 -23.81 1.99 15.29
C TRP A 322 -25.17 1.91 16.00
N ASP A 323 -25.71 3.05 16.43
CA ASP A 323 -27.00 3.16 17.11
C ASP A 323 -28.25 3.03 16.22
N GLY A 324 -28.13 3.08 14.89
CA GLY A 324 -29.25 3.03 13.95
C GLY A 324 -29.75 4.37 13.43
N THR A 325 -29.09 5.47 13.77
CA THR A 325 -29.50 6.82 13.34
C THR A 325 -28.80 7.29 12.06
N GLY A 326 -28.08 6.38 11.39
CA GLY A 326 -27.37 6.62 10.14
C GLY A 326 -28.25 6.51 8.88
N TYR A 327 -27.61 6.53 7.72
CA TYR A 327 -28.25 6.42 6.41
C TYR A 327 -27.33 5.66 5.43
N PRO A 328 -27.87 5.08 4.34
CA PRO A 328 -29.24 5.18 3.83
C PRO A 328 -30.22 4.15 4.42
N GLY A 329 -29.77 3.32 5.35
CA GLY A 329 -30.57 2.31 6.00
C GLY A 329 -30.70 1.02 5.19
N LYS A 330 -31.64 0.18 5.61
CA LYS A 330 -32.02 -1.06 4.92
C LYS A 330 -32.76 -0.71 3.63
N ILE A 331 -32.19 -1.10 2.49
CA ILE A 331 -32.79 -0.89 1.16
C ILE A 331 -32.91 -2.25 0.49
N ASP A 332 -34.12 -2.60 0.04
CA ASP A 332 -34.40 -3.89 -0.59
C ASP A 332 -33.71 -4.06 -1.95
N ASP A 333 -33.79 -3.01 -2.78
CA ASP A 333 -33.14 -2.99 -4.09
C ASP A 333 -32.63 -1.58 -4.41
N ILE A 334 -31.31 -1.43 -4.38
CA ILE A 334 -30.65 -0.17 -4.69
C ILE A 334 -30.70 0.17 -6.18
N TYR A 335 -31.17 -0.69 -7.09
CA TYR A 335 -31.17 -0.46 -8.55
C TYR A 335 -32.50 0.01 -9.13
N GLN A 336 -33.55 0.14 -8.31
CA GLN A 336 -34.83 0.74 -8.73
C GLN A 336 -34.65 2.19 -9.19
N ASP A 337 -35.50 2.71 -10.08
CA ASP A 337 -35.35 4.10 -10.58
C ASP A 337 -35.28 5.14 -9.46
N GLN A 338 -36.07 4.97 -8.39
CA GLN A 338 -36.11 5.84 -7.23
C GLN A 338 -36.11 5.02 -5.92
N PRO A 339 -34.93 4.60 -5.43
CA PRO A 339 -34.86 3.85 -4.19
C PRO A 339 -35.23 4.75 -3.01
N ARG A 340 -35.91 4.19 -2.02
CA ARG A 340 -36.28 4.90 -0.81
C ARG A 340 -35.27 4.58 0.28
N LEU A 341 -34.72 5.60 0.95
CA LEU A 341 -33.88 5.36 2.11
C LEU A 341 -34.73 4.74 3.22
N GLY A 342 -34.22 3.67 3.82
CA GLY A 342 -34.92 2.90 4.85
C GLY A 342 -34.54 3.30 6.27
N GLN A 343 -34.87 2.42 7.21
CA GLN A 343 -34.44 2.56 8.60
C GLN A 343 -32.93 2.29 8.71
N GLY A 344 -32.21 3.14 9.45
CA GLY A 344 -30.77 3.00 9.67
C GLY A 344 -30.41 1.62 10.24
N LYS A 345 -29.25 1.10 9.80
CA LYS A 345 -28.73 -0.20 10.23
C LYS A 345 -28.13 -0.09 11.63
N ARG A 346 -28.26 -1.13 12.45
CA ARG A 346 -27.82 -1.13 13.86
C ARG A 346 -26.76 -2.17 14.12
N GLY A 347 -25.71 -1.80 14.85
CA GLY A 347 -24.64 -2.70 15.24
C GLY A 347 -24.01 -3.44 14.06
N GLU A 348 -23.98 -4.76 14.15
CA GLU A 348 -23.37 -5.66 13.16
C GLU A 348 -24.17 -5.80 11.85
N GLU A 349 -25.38 -5.23 11.76
CA GLU A 349 -26.04 -5.06 10.46
C GLU A 349 -25.24 -4.15 9.51
N ILE A 350 -24.37 -3.32 10.08
CA ILE A 350 -23.41 -2.50 9.35
C ILE A 350 -22.17 -3.36 9.07
N PRO A 351 -21.78 -3.52 7.81
CA PRO A 351 -20.59 -4.28 7.48
C PRO A 351 -19.34 -3.69 8.15
N LEU A 352 -18.41 -4.55 8.58
CA LEU A 352 -17.22 -4.14 9.33
C LEU A 352 -16.40 -3.08 8.57
N ALA A 353 -16.22 -3.28 7.27
CA ALA A 353 -15.50 -2.34 6.42
C ALA A 353 -16.10 -0.93 6.48
N ALA A 354 -17.43 -0.81 6.43
CA ALA A 354 -18.12 0.46 6.53
C ALA A 354 -18.01 1.09 7.93
N ARG A 355 -18.05 0.28 9.01
CA ARG A 355 -17.82 0.74 10.39
C ARG A 355 -16.43 1.35 10.57
N ILE A 356 -15.42 0.71 9.99
CA ILE A 356 -14.03 1.17 10.01
C ILE A 356 -13.88 2.46 9.20
N VAL A 357 -14.43 2.49 7.98
CA VAL A 357 -14.35 3.68 7.11
C VAL A 357 -15.08 4.88 7.69
N ALA A 358 -16.24 4.69 8.32
CA ALA A 358 -16.96 5.75 9.01
C ALA A 358 -16.12 6.45 10.10
N LEU A 359 -15.37 5.66 10.89
CA LEU A 359 -14.46 6.21 11.88
C LEU A 359 -13.26 6.91 11.23
N ALA A 360 -12.65 6.29 10.22
CA ALA A 360 -11.51 6.84 9.50
C ALA A 360 -11.82 8.19 8.84
N ASP A 361 -12.95 8.30 8.14
CA ASP A 361 -13.42 9.53 7.50
C ASP A 361 -13.66 10.64 8.53
N ILE A 362 -14.41 10.35 9.60
CA ILE A 362 -14.69 11.36 10.63
C ILE A 362 -13.43 11.80 11.35
N CYS A 363 -12.53 10.87 11.68
CA CYS A 363 -11.25 11.23 12.27
C CYS A 363 -10.49 12.19 11.35
N ASP A 364 -10.35 11.86 10.06
CA ASP A 364 -9.64 12.72 9.11
C ASP A 364 -10.30 14.09 8.98
N ALA A 365 -11.63 14.14 8.94
CA ALA A 365 -12.40 15.37 8.87
C ALA A 365 -12.28 16.26 10.12
N LEU A 366 -12.05 15.67 11.30
CA LEU A 366 -11.86 16.42 12.56
C LEU A 366 -10.45 16.98 12.71
N VAL A 367 -9.43 16.25 12.25
CA VAL A 367 -8.01 16.65 12.41
C VAL A 367 -7.45 17.42 11.21
N SER A 368 -8.15 17.42 10.08
CA SER A 368 -7.75 18.17 8.88
C SER A 368 -8.37 19.57 8.85
N ARG A 369 -7.65 20.55 8.28
CA ARG A 369 -8.14 21.94 8.17
C ARG A 369 -9.01 22.07 6.92
N ARG A 370 -10.33 21.99 7.07
CA ARG A 370 -11.26 22.28 5.97
C ARG A 370 -11.53 23.78 5.89
N ALA A 371 -11.74 24.30 4.68
CA ALA A 371 -11.82 25.71 4.25
C ALA A 371 -12.54 26.76 5.15
N TYR A 372 -13.23 26.35 6.21
CA TYR A 372 -13.97 27.21 7.15
C TYR A 372 -13.89 26.79 8.63
N LYS A 373 -13.07 25.79 9.00
CA LYS A 373 -12.97 25.31 10.38
C LYS A 373 -11.54 24.88 10.72
N ASP A 374 -11.01 25.42 11.81
CA ASP A 374 -9.73 24.96 12.34
C ASP A 374 -9.81 23.48 12.74
N ALA A 375 -8.71 22.77 12.49
CA ALA A 375 -8.53 21.40 12.93
C ALA A 375 -8.71 21.31 14.46
N TRP A 376 -9.39 20.26 14.90
CA TRP A 376 -9.52 19.99 16.33
C TRP A 376 -8.17 19.58 16.91
N SER A 377 -7.97 19.87 18.20
CA SER A 377 -6.84 19.31 18.90
C SER A 377 -6.96 17.78 18.94
N GLU A 378 -5.83 17.10 18.96
CA GLU A 378 -5.75 15.65 19.13
C GLU A 378 -6.57 15.18 20.35
N THR A 379 -6.36 15.83 21.50
CA THR A 379 -7.08 15.49 22.75
C THR A 379 -8.59 15.64 22.60
N THR A 380 -9.07 16.70 21.92
CA THR A 380 -10.50 16.90 21.67
C THR A 380 -11.06 15.83 20.74
N THR A 381 -10.32 15.49 19.68
CA THR A 381 -10.72 14.46 18.71
C THR A 381 -10.84 13.09 19.37
N LEU A 382 -9.82 12.69 20.15
CA LEU A 382 -9.80 11.42 20.86
C LEU A 382 -10.92 11.32 21.89
N SER A 383 -11.16 12.39 22.66
CA SER A 383 -12.28 12.44 23.61
C SER A 383 -13.61 12.26 22.90
N TYR A 384 -13.82 12.97 21.78
CA TYR A 384 -15.05 12.87 21.00
C TYR A 384 -15.27 11.45 20.45
N ILE A 385 -14.26 10.85 19.82
CA ILE A 385 -14.35 9.49 19.28
C ILE A 385 -14.72 8.49 20.40
N LYS A 386 -14.08 8.62 21.57
CA LYS A 386 -14.39 7.79 22.74
C LYS A 386 -15.82 7.99 23.24
N ASP A 387 -16.29 9.23 23.31
CA ASP A 387 -17.65 9.57 23.77
C ASP A 387 -18.76 9.12 22.79
N GLN A 388 -18.41 8.94 21.51
CA GLN A 388 -19.26 8.42 20.45
C GLN A 388 -19.20 6.88 20.30
N SER A 389 -18.36 6.20 21.07
CA SER A 389 -18.31 4.73 21.13
C SER A 389 -19.66 4.16 21.58
N GLY A 390 -20.18 3.18 20.83
CA GLY A 390 -21.50 2.58 21.05
C GLY A 390 -22.68 3.46 20.60
N LYS A 391 -22.42 4.64 20.04
CA LYS A 391 -23.43 5.54 19.46
C LYS A 391 -23.19 5.69 17.95
N PHE A 392 -22.21 6.51 17.59
CA PHE A 392 -21.80 6.66 16.20
C PHE A 392 -20.97 5.45 15.79
N PHE A 393 -19.96 5.13 16.60
CA PHE A 393 -18.93 4.17 16.24
C PHE A 393 -19.12 2.84 16.95
N ASP A 394 -18.70 1.78 16.28
CA ASP A 394 -18.51 0.47 16.87
C ASP A 394 -17.45 0.52 17.98
N PRO A 395 -17.78 0.08 19.21
CA PRO A 395 -16.82 0.03 20.32
C PRO A 395 -15.53 -0.73 20.00
N GLU A 396 -15.58 -1.86 19.28
CA GLU A 396 -14.38 -2.65 18.98
C GLU A 396 -13.47 -1.93 17.98
N VAL A 397 -14.06 -1.22 17.02
CA VAL A 397 -13.32 -0.42 16.05
C VAL A 397 -12.69 0.79 16.73
N VAL A 398 -13.39 1.45 17.66
CA VAL A 398 -12.82 2.53 18.48
C VAL A 398 -11.62 2.02 19.29
N ASP A 399 -11.76 0.86 19.94
CA ASP A 399 -10.67 0.27 20.73
C ASP A 399 -9.47 -0.12 19.87
N ALA A 400 -9.69 -0.59 18.64
CA ALA A 400 -8.61 -0.84 17.68
C ALA A 400 -7.92 0.45 17.25
N PHE A 401 -8.69 1.48 16.88
CA PHE A 401 -8.18 2.78 16.46
C PHE A 401 -7.34 3.47 17.54
N LEU A 402 -7.83 3.51 18.78
CA LEU A 402 -7.11 4.14 19.90
C LEU A 402 -5.78 3.45 20.22
N ALA A 403 -5.68 2.14 19.96
CA ALA A 403 -4.47 1.37 20.21
C ALA A 403 -3.33 1.65 19.22
N ILE A 404 -3.61 2.32 18.09
CA ILE A 404 -2.64 2.61 17.02
C ILE A 404 -2.61 4.10 16.64
N TYR A 405 -3.02 4.98 17.55
CA TYR A 405 -3.20 6.40 17.21
C TYR A 405 -1.88 7.11 16.83
N ASP A 406 -0.76 6.63 17.34
CA ASP A 406 0.59 7.04 16.91
C ASP A 406 0.83 6.74 15.42
N VAL A 407 0.40 5.57 14.94
CA VAL A 407 0.44 5.20 13.51
C VAL A 407 -0.48 6.12 12.68
N ILE A 408 -1.68 6.41 13.18
CA ILE A 408 -2.62 7.34 12.52
C ILE A 408 -2.00 8.73 12.38
N THR A 409 -1.31 9.20 13.42
CA THR A 409 -0.57 10.47 13.41
C THR A 409 0.55 10.46 12.37
N ALA A 410 1.35 9.39 12.31
CA ALA A 410 2.40 9.26 11.30
C ALA A 410 1.85 9.26 9.85
N ILE A 411 0.70 8.61 9.62
CA ILE A 411 0.02 8.63 8.31
C ILE A 411 -0.44 10.04 7.96
N ARG A 412 -1.01 10.78 8.91
CA ARG A 412 -1.44 12.17 8.68
C ARG A 412 -0.27 13.05 8.26
N ASP A 413 0.86 12.93 8.97
CA ASP A 413 2.05 13.73 8.72
C ASP A 413 2.72 13.38 7.38
N LYS A 414 2.51 12.16 6.88
CA LYS A 414 2.93 11.73 5.53
C LYS A 414 2.11 12.37 4.40
N TYR A 415 0.86 12.74 4.66
CA TYR A 415 -0.04 13.34 3.66
C TYR A 415 -0.58 14.71 4.14
N PRO A 416 0.31 15.72 4.30
CA PRO A 416 -0.09 17.02 4.80
C PRO A 416 -1.01 17.73 3.80
N GLU A 417 -2.10 18.34 4.28
CA GLU A 417 -2.86 19.26 3.43
C GLU A 417 -2.02 20.49 3.11
N GLU A 418 -1.97 20.87 1.83
CA GLU A 418 -1.40 22.16 1.46
C GLU A 418 -2.22 23.28 2.10
N ALA A 419 -1.54 24.21 2.78
CA ALA A 419 -2.21 25.39 3.31
C ALA A 419 -2.86 26.14 2.14
N VAL A 420 -4.19 26.27 2.18
CA VAL A 420 -4.92 27.13 1.24
C VAL A 420 -4.31 28.52 1.36
N SER A 421 -3.57 28.94 0.34
CA SER A 421 -3.06 30.30 0.25
C SER A 421 -4.27 31.23 0.29
N PRO A 422 -4.34 32.21 1.21
CA PRO A 422 -5.45 33.16 1.21
C PRO A 422 -5.47 33.83 -0.17
N GLY A 423 -6.55 33.60 -0.91
CA GLY A 423 -6.71 34.12 -2.26
C GLY A 423 -6.46 35.63 -2.23
N ARG A 424 -5.66 36.11 -3.18
CA ARG A 424 -5.55 37.54 -3.46
C ARG A 424 -6.95 38.11 -3.54
N GLU A 425 -7.26 39.03 -2.61
CA GLU A 425 -8.38 39.95 -2.76
C GLU A 425 -8.22 40.62 -4.12
N THR A 426 -9.02 40.20 -5.10
CA THR A 426 -9.30 41.07 -6.24
C THR A 426 -10.21 42.16 -5.70
N SER A 427 -9.60 43.27 -5.30
CA SER A 427 -10.30 44.53 -5.03
C SER A 427 -11.16 44.94 -6.23
N PRO A 428 -12.30 45.62 -6.00
CA PRO A 428 -13.45 45.69 -6.90
C PRO A 428 -13.21 46.33 -8.26
#